data_AF-Q5JBI9-F1
#
_entry.id   AF-Q5JBI9-F1
#
_cell.length_a   1.000
_cell.length_b   1.000
_cell.length_c   1.000
_cell.angle_alpha   90.00
_cell.angle_beta   90.00
_cell.angle_gamma   90.00
#
_symmetry.space_group_name_H-M   'P 1'
#
loop_
_entity.id
_entity.type
_entity.pdbx_description
1 polymer ?
#
loop_
_entity_poly.entity_id
_entity_poly.type
_entity_poly.pdbx_seq_one_letter_code
_entity_poly.pdbx_strand_id
1 'polypeptide(L)'
;MPFDLLTVLPTRLDVEVNGFNGGVLNGVPSAYHWYTEQYGVKWPVGYEVNISSQGDNFIQVDFDTPWCQPESDVIAELSRRFSCTLEHWYAEQGCDFCGWQLYERGELVDVLWGELEWSSPTDDDELPEVTGPAWIVDNVAHYGG
;
A
#
# COMPACT_ATOMS: atom_id res chain seq x y z
N MET A 1 2.92 15.68 -4.17
CA MET A 1 2.91 15.28 -2.74
C MET A 1 4.09 14.35 -2.50
N PRO A 2 4.57 14.16 -1.26
CA PRO A 2 5.45 13.03 -0.96
C PRO A 2 4.78 11.73 -1.41
N PHE A 3 5.55 10.84 -2.03
CA PHE A 3 5.10 9.52 -2.51
C PHE A 3 3.81 9.54 -3.37
N ASP A 4 3.86 10.25 -4.48
CA ASP A 4 2.78 10.34 -5.48
C ASP A 4 2.86 9.15 -6.47
N LEU A 5 1.90 8.23 -6.40
CA LEU A 5 1.91 6.99 -7.18
C LEU A 5 1.62 7.25 -8.68
N LEU A 6 1.03 8.39 -9.03
CA LEU A 6 0.85 8.79 -10.43
C LEU A 6 2.18 9.05 -11.13
N THR A 7 3.23 9.35 -10.35
CA THR A 7 4.58 9.47 -10.89
C THR A 7 5.17 8.11 -11.21
N VAL A 8 4.72 7.03 -10.54
CA VAL A 8 5.20 5.64 -10.69
C VAL A 8 4.50 4.92 -11.83
N LEU A 9 3.17 4.93 -11.87
CA LEU A 9 2.43 4.45 -13.04
C LEU A 9 1.60 5.62 -13.60
N PRO A 10 1.73 5.94 -14.90
CA PRO A 10 1.01 7.08 -15.46
C PRO A 10 -0.49 6.80 -15.52
N THR A 11 -1.26 7.80 -15.10
CA THR A 11 -2.72 7.82 -15.30
C THR A 11 -3.08 8.21 -16.75
N ARG A 12 -4.38 8.23 -17.07
CA ARG A 12 -4.91 8.66 -18.36
C ARG A 12 -5.53 10.04 -18.29
N LEU A 13 -5.24 10.87 -19.28
CA LEU A 13 -5.76 12.23 -19.38
C LEU A 13 -7.30 12.30 -19.36
N ASP A 14 -7.98 11.41 -20.09
CA ASP A 14 -9.44 11.40 -20.16
C ASP A 14 -10.08 11.05 -18.80
N VAL A 15 -9.48 10.15 -18.05
CA VAL A 15 -9.89 9.82 -16.67
C VAL A 15 -9.71 11.00 -15.73
N GLU A 16 -8.56 11.67 -15.76
CA GLU A 16 -8.29 12.85 -14.92
C GLU A 16 -9.27 14.00 -15.23
N VAL A 17 -9.60 14.20 -16.51
CA VAL A 17 -10.61 15.19 -16.94
C VAL A 17 -12.02 14.79 -16.52
N ASN A 18 -12.35 13.49 -16.55
CA ASN A 18 -13.65 12.99 -16.09
C ASN A 18 -13.83 13.16 -14.57
N GLY A 19 -12.72 13.24 -13.83
CA GLY A 19 -12.68 13.55 -12.40
C GLY A 19 -13.07 12.36 -11.51
N PHE A 20 -12.96 12.56 -10.19
CA PHE A 20 -13.09 11.50 -9.20
C PHE A 20 -14.42 10.72 -9.26
N ASN A 21 -15.54 11.45 -9.31
CA ASN A 21 -16.86 10.84 -9.41
C ASN A 21 -17.31 10.56 -10.86
N GLY A 22 -16.53 11.02 -11.86
CA GLY A 22 -16.87 10.86 -13.26
C GLY A 22 -18.08 11.71 -13.69
N GLY A 23 -18.70 11.28 -14.79
CA GLY A 23 -19.99 11.80 -15.27
C GLY A 23 -19.90 12.94 -16.29
N VAL A 24 -18.68 13.44 -16.58
CA VAL A 24 -18.46 14.46 -17.62
C VAL A 24 -18.30 13.82 -19.00
N LEU A 25 -17.58 12.70 -19.08
CA LEU A 25 -17.26 11.99 -20.31
C LEU A 25 -17.93 10.60 -20.32
N ASN A 26 -18.84 10.39 -21.26
CA ASN A 26 -19.55 9.12 -21.40
C ASN A 26 -18.60 8.01 -21.88
N GLY A 27 -18.69 6.82 -21.27
CA GLY A 27 -17.84 5.66 -21.57
C GLY A 27 -16.41 5.75 -21.02
N VAL A 28 -16.05 6.85 -20.34
CA VAL A 28 -14.78 6.98 -19.62
C VAL A 28 -15.02 6.64 -18.15
N PRO A 29 -14.17 5.82 -17.51
CA PRO A 29 -14.31 5.53 -16.08
C PRO A 29 -14.08 6.80 -15.25
N SER A 30 -14.61 6.81 -14.03
CA SER A 30 -14.25 7.87 -13.08
C SER A 30 -12.83 7.63 -12.55
N ALA A 31 -12.16 8.68 -12.10
CA ALA A 31 -10.83 8.54 -11.53
C ALA A 31 -10.84 7.65 -10.27
N TYR A 32 -11.92 7.64 -9.48
CA TYR A 32 -12.11 6.66 -8.40
C TYR A 32 -11.95 5.21 -8.86
N HIS A 33 -12.73 4.79 -9.87
CA HIS A 33 -12.69 3.41 -10.37
C HIS A 33 -11.35 3.08 -11.01
N TRP A 34 -10.79 4.01 -11.78
CA TRP A 34 -9.47 3.87 -12.37
C TRP A 34 -8.39 3.71 -11.30
N TYR A 35 -8.45 4.50 -10.22
CA TYR A 35 -7.43 4.44 -9.18
C TYR A 35 -7.48 3.15 -8.38
N THR A 36 -8.67 2.70 -8.03
CA THR A 36 -8.85 1.41 -7.34
C THR A 36 -8.39 0.23 -8.19
N GLU A 37 -8.54 0.31 -9.52
CA GLU A 37 -8.13 -0.77 -10.44
C GLU A 37 -6.63 -0.74 -10.77
N GLN A 38 -6.04 0.44 -10.94
CA GLN A 38 -4.64 0.56 -11.39
C GLN A 38 -3.63 0.70 -10.26
N TYR A 39 -4.03 1.30 -9.13
CA TYR A 39 -3.12 1.56 -8.01
C TYR A 39 -3.57 0.83 -6.73
N GLY A 40 -4.72 0.15 -6.72
CA GLY A 40 -5.25 -0.58 -5.56
C GLY A 40 -5.85 0.32 -4.47
N VAL A 41 -5.66 1.65 -4.57
CA VAL A 41 -5.98 2.61 -3.50
C VAL A 41 -6.97 3.66 -3.97
N LYS A 42 -7.73 4.23 -3.02
CA LYS A 42 -8.70 5.31 -3.31
C LYS A 42 -8.02 6.57 -3.85
N TRP A 43 -6.91 6.95 -3.20
CA TRP A 43 -6.12 8.13 -3.53
C TRP A 43 -4.68 7.68 -3.76
N PRO A 44 -4.11 7.88 -4.96
CA PRO A 44 -2.79 7.37 -5.34
C PRO A 44 -1.65 8.22 -4.74
N VAL A 45 -1.66 8.38 -3.42
CA VAL A 45 -0.71 9.19 -2.66
C VAL A 45 -0.44 8.55 -1.30
N GLY A 46 0.82 8.56 -0.87
CA GLY A 46 1.21 8.20 0.49
C GLY A 46 0.93 9.33 1.49
N TYR A 47 0.37 8.98 2.63
CA TYR A 47 0.19 9.84 3.79
C TYR A 47 1.25 9.53 4.84
N GLU A 48 1.53 10.50 5.71
CA GLU A 48 2.49 10.36 6.83
C GLU A 48 3.86 9.79 6.44
N VAL A 49 4.30 10.04 5.19
CA VAL A 49 5.54 9.48 4.64
C VAL A 49 6.73 9.82 5.53
N ASN A 50 7.35 8.78 6.08
CA ASN A 50 8.46 8.88 7.02
C ASN A 50 9.62 7.97 6.59
N ILE A 51 10.84 8.49 6.63
CA ILE A 51 12.05 7.67 6.48
C ILE A 51 12.42 7.18 7.88
N SER A 52 12.03 5.96 8.23
CA SER A 52 12.26 5.40 9.56
C SER A 52 13.67 4.87 9.75
N SER A 53 14.34 4.47 8.68
CA SER A 53 15.73 4.03 8.72
C SER A 53 16.41 4.27 7.37
N GLN A 54 17.72 4.54 7.40
CA GLN A 54 18.53 4.68 6.19
C GLN A 54 19.98 4.30 6.48
N GLY A 55 20.64 3.73 5.49
CA GLY A 55 22.06 3.43 5.51
C GLY A 55 22.69 3.59 4.13
N ASP A 56 23.94 3.18 3.99
CA ASP A 56 24.70 3.41 2.75
C ASP A 56 24.05 2.76 1.51
N ASN A 57 23.39 1.61 1.70
CA ASN A 57 22.81 0.80 0.63
C ASN A 57 21.31 0.49 0.81
N PHE A 58 20.63 1.15 1.74
CA PHE A 58 19.21 0.91 1.97
C PHE A 58 18.49 2.15 2.47
N ILE A 59 17.18 2.20 2.22
CA ILE A 59 16.24 3.13 2.82
C ILE A 59 15.00 2.34 3.23
N GLN A 60 14.46 2.64 4.40
CA GLN A 60 13.18 2.16 4.88
C GLN A 60 12.22 3.34 4.95
N VAL A 61 11.05 3.18 4.35
CA VAL A 61 10.03 4.22 4.25
C VAL A 61 8.71 3.64 4.71
N ASP A 62 8.10 4.29 5.70
CA ASP A 62 6.75 3.99 6.16
C ASP A 62 5.81 5.06 5.64
N PHE A 63 4.60 4.65 5.24
CA PHE A 63 3.57 5.54 4.74
C PHE A 63 2.20 4.86 4.83
N ASP A 64 1.15 5.68 4.88
CA ASP A 64 -0.23 5.22 4.86
C ASP A 64 -0.87 5.39 3.50
N THR A 65 -1.82 4.50 3.21
CA THR A 65 -2.69 4.60 2.04
C THR A 65 -4.14 4.35 2.43
N PRO A 66 -5.10 4.99 1.76
CA PRO A 66 -6.50 4.75 2.08
C PRO A 66 -6.96 3.38 1.56
N TRP A 67 -7.50 2.58 2.50
CA TRP A 67 -8.22 1.31 2.33
C TRP A 67 -7.40 0.07 2.00
N CYS A 68 -6.31 0.19 1.24
CA CYS A 68 -5.54 -0.96 0.79
C CYS A 68 -4.10 -0.55 0.54
N GLN A 69 -3.19 -1.52 0.48
CA GLN A 69 -1.84 -1.30 -0.02
C GLN A 69 -1.85 -0.92 -1.51
N PRO A 70 -0.79 -0.27 -2.03
CA PRO A 70 -0.62 -0.09 -3.46
C PRO A 70 -0.63 -1.40 -4.23
N GLU A 71 -1.17 -1.37 -5.44
CA GLU A 71 -1.21 -2.52 -6.35
C GLU A 71 0.19 -3.06 -6.64
N SER A 72 0.30 -4.38 -6.86
CA SER A 72 1.59 -5.06 -7.05
C SER A 72 2.42 -4.44 -8.19
N ASP A 73 1.77 -4.07 -9.29
CA ASP A 73 2.42 -3.43 -10.44
C ASP A 73 3.06 -2.07 -10.09
N VAL A 74 2.50 -1.32 -9.14
CA VAL A 74 3.08 -0.05 -8.67
C VAL A 74 4.40 -0.30 -7.97
N ILE A 75 4.42 -1.28 -7.06
CA ILE A 75 5.60 -1.62 -6.25
C ILE A 75 6.67 -2.29 -7.12
N ALA A 76 6.26 -3.17 -8.02
CA ALA A 76 7.14 -3.75 -9.03
C ALA A 76 7.82 -2.66 -9.85
N GLU A 77 7.06 -1.69 -10.35
CA GLU A 77 7.59 -0.58 -11.13
C GLU A 77 8.59 0.29 -10.35
N LEU A 78 8.39 0.49 -9.04
CA LEU A 78 9.40 1.13 -8.16
C LEU A 78 10.71 0.36 -8.16
N SER A 79 10.67 -0.96 -7.93
CA SER A 79 11.87 -1.82 -7.93
C SER A 79 12.62 -1.73 -9.28
N ARG A 80 11.89 -1.66 -10.39
CA ARG A 80 12.45 -1.53 -11.74
C ARG A 80 13.10 -0.17 -11.96
N ARG A 81 12.39 0.92 -11.65
CA ARG A 81 12.83 2.31 -11.88
C ARG A 81 14.09 2.65 -11.11
N PHE A 82 14.15 2.21 -9.86
CA PHE A 82 15.28 2.49 -8.98
C PHE A 82 16.33 1.38 -8.96
N SER A 83 16.12 0.30 -9.74
CA SER A 83 17.04 -0.83 -9.87
C SER A 83 17.43 -1.41 -8.51
N CYS A 84 16.45 -1.59 -7.63
CA CYS A 84 16.62 -2.13 -6.29
C CYS A 84 15.81 -3.42 -6.08
N THR A 85 16.16 -4.14 -5.01
CA THR A 85 15.28 -5.12 -4.39
C THR A 85 14.39 -4.38 -3.41
N LEU A 86 13.08 -4.65 -3.44
CA LEU A 86 12.09 -3.96 -2.63
C LEU A 86 11.30 -4.99 -1.83
N GLU A 87 11.39 -4.89 -0.50
CA GLU A 87 10.54 -5.61 0.44
C GLU A 87 9.38 -4.72 0.86
N HIS A 88 8.16 -5.20 0.68
CA HIS A 88 6.94 -4.44 0.94
C HIS A 88 6.10 -5.18 1.99
N TRP A 89 6.04 -4.61 3.19
CA TRP A 89 5.21 -5.07 4.30
C TRP A 89 3.97 -4.19 4.38
N TYR A 90 2.79 -4.78 4.59
CA TYR A 90 1.54 -4.05 4.72
C TYR A 90 0.56 -4.75 5.66
N ALA A 91 -0.29 -3.96 6.32
CA ALA A 91 -1.37 -4.43 7.18
C ALA A 91 -2.54 -3.43 7.19
N GLU A 92 -3.76 -3.94 7.35
CA GLU A 92 -4.97 -3.13 7.48
C GLU A 92 -5.93 -3.78 8.49
N GLN A 93 -6.05 -3.15 9.66
CA GLN A 93 -6.81 -3.64 10.80
C GLN A 93 -8.32 -3.56 10.62
N GLY A 94 -8.84 -2.69 9.75
CA GLY A 94 -10.27 -2.55 9.51
C GLY A 94 -10.88 -3.76 8.80
N CYS A 95 -10.07 -4.47 8.00
CA CYS A 95 -10.45 -5.63 7.21
C CYS A 95 -9.58 -6.87 7.53
N ASP A 96 -8.79 -6.80 8.60
CA ASP A 96 -7.95 -7.88 9.13
C ASP A 96 -6.96 -8.50 8.14
N PHE A 97 -6.48 -7.81 7.11
CA PHE A 97 -5.50 -8.39 6.18
C PHE A 97 -4.09 -7.86 6.42
N CYS A 98 -3.10 -8.70 6.09
CA CYS A 98 -1.70 -8.30 6.07
C CYS A 98 -0.91 -9.12 5.05
N GLY A 99 0.29 -8.64 4.73
CA GLY A 99 1.15 -9.33 3.79
C GLY A 99 2.56 -8.79 3.72
N TRP A 100 3.37 -9.58 3.03
CA TRP A 100 4.73 -9.25 2.66
C TRP A 100 4.96 -9.64 1.21
N GLN A 101 5.69 -8.82 0.48
CA GLN A 101 6.02 -9.08 -0.92
C GLN A 101 7.47 -8.69 -1.20
N LEU A 102 8.15 -9.49 -2.01
CA LEU A 102 9.50 -9.23 -2.50
C LEU A 102 9.48 -8.93 -3.98
N TYR A 103 10.08 -7.81 -4.38
CA TYR A 103 10.17 -7.40 -5.76
C TYR A 103 11.62 -7.22 -6.21
N GLU A 104 11.93 -7.69 -7.41
CA GLU A 104 13.23 -7.47 -8.05
C GLU A 104 13.05 -7.12 -9.52
N ARG A 105 13.67 -6.02 -9.95
CA ARG A 105 13.74 -5.61 -11.38
C ARG A 105 12.39 -5.50 -12.09
N GLY A 106 11.31 -5.21 -11.37
CA GLY A 106 9.97 -5.12 -11.95
C GLY A 106 9.12 -6.37 -11.83
N GLU A 107 9.56 -7.38 -11.09
CA GLU A 107 8.84 -8.65 -10.96
C GLU A 107 8.57 -8.96 -9.48
N LEU A 108 7.40 -9.51 -9.18
CA LEU A 108 7.09 -10.11 -7.89
C LEU A 108 7.80 -11.47 -7.79
N VAL A 109 8.71 -11.59 -6.83
CA VAL A 109 9.57 -12.77 -6.65
C VAL A 109 9.03 -13.72 -5.58
N ASP A 110 8.49 -13.16 -4.50
CA ASP A 110 7.93 -13.93 -3.39
C ASP A 110 6.80 -13.16 -2.70
N VAL A 111 5.91 -13.89 -2.02
CA VAL A 111 4.73 -13.31 -1.37
C VAL A 111 4.26 -14.15 -0.20
N LEU A 112 3.91 -13.45 0.88
CA LEU A 112 3.11 -13.96 1.99
C LEU A 112 1.85 -13.10 2.11
N TRP A 113 0.73 -13.76 2.37
CA TRP A 113 -0.53 -13.09 2.67
C TRP A 113 -1.19 -13.83 3.84
N GLY A 114 -1.93 -13.09 4.66
CA GLY A 114 -2.65 -13.66 5.79
C GLY A 114 -3.62 -12.67 6.39
N GLU A 115 -4.28 -13.12 7.45
CA GLU A 115 -5.16 -12.29 8.25
C GLU A 115 -4.47 -11.94 9.58
N LEU A 116 -4.74 -10.75 10.12
CA LEU A 116 -4.27 -10.34 11.43
C LEU A 116 -4.88 -11.23 12.51
N GLU A 117 -4.05 -11.68 13.44
CA GLU A 117 -4.46 -12.45 14.61
C GLU A 117 -4.53 -11.50 15.80
N TRP A 118 -5.62 -11.57 16.57
CA TRP A 118 -5.91 -10.64 17.65
C TRP A 118 -5.89 -11.31 19.02
N SER A 119 -5.47 -10.58 20.03
CA SER A 119 -5.64 -10.98 21.42
C SER A 119 -7.13 -11.08 21.77
N SER A 120 -7.44 -11.89 22.79
CA SER A 120 -8.79 -12.01 23.35
C SER A 120 -8.79 -11.40 24.75
N PRO A 121 -8.90 -10.06 24.87
CA PRO A 121 -8.93 -9.39 26.16
C PRO A 121 -10.06 -9.92 27.03
N THR A 122 -9.79 -10.05 28.33
CA THR A 122 -10.78 -10.53 29.31
C THR A 122 -11.40 -9.42 30.14
N ASP A 123 -10.87 -8.20 30.00
CA ASP A 123 -11.39 -6.98 30.61
C ASP A 123 -12.05 -6.13 29.52
N ASP A 124 -13.25 -5.59 29.80
CA ASP A 124 -14.03 -4.80 28.82
C ASP A 124 -13.35 -3.45 28.50
N ASP A 125 -12.39 -3.02 29.33
CA ASP A 125 -11.58 -1.81 29.13
C ASP A 125 -10.28 -2.07 28.32
N GLU A 126 -9.95 -3.33 27.99
CA GLU A 126 -8.74 -3.70 27.25
C GLU A 126 -9.04 -3.82 25.74
N LEU A 127 -8.30 -3.07 24.92
CA LEU A 127 -8.43 -3.16 23.46
C LEU A 127 -7.68 -4.39 22.93
N PRO A 128 -8.24 -5.14 21.96
CA PRO A 128 -7.51 -6.21 21.30
C PRO A 128 -6.23 -5.68 20.64
N GLU A 129 -5.14 -6.41 20.82
CA GLU A 129 -3.85 -6.12 20.21
C GLU A 129 -3.56 -7.18 19.13
N VAL A 130 -2.81 -6.79 18.09
CA VAL A 130 -2.35 -7.75 17.09
C VAL A 130 -1.28 -8.66 17.70
N THR A 131 -1.55 -9.95 17.71
CA THR A 131 -0.65 -11.00 18.20
C THR A 131 0.03 -11.79 17.07
N GLY A 132 -0.42 -11.63 15.83
CA GLY A 132 0.12 -12.37 14.70
C GLY A 132 -0.46 -11.93 13.35
N PRO A 133 -0.01 -12.58 12.26
CA PRO A 133 0.91 -13.72 12.24
C PRO A 133 2.34 -13.34 12.68
N ALA A 134 3.11 -14.27 13.24
CA ALA A 134 4.44 -13.96 13.79
C ALA A 134 5.42 -13.29 12.80
N TRP A 135 5.21 -13.44 11.50
CA TRP A 135 6.03 -12.80 10.46
C TRP A 135 5.66 -11.34 10.20
N ILE A 136 4.45 -10.86 10.53
CA ILE A 136 4.09 -9.44 10.35
C ILE A 136 4.46 -8.61 11.58
N VAL A 137 4.49 -9.25 12.76
CA VAL A 137 4.76 -8.57 14.03
C VAL A 137 6.15 -7.92 13.98
N ASP A 138 6.21 -6.65 14.37
CA ASP A 138 7.39 -5.77 14.34
C ASP A 138 7.95 -5.41 12.95
N ASN A 139 7.33 -5.86 11.85
CA ASN A 139 7.75 -5.53 10.48
C ASN A 139 6.93 -4.41 9.82
N VAL A 140 5.87 -3.95 10.48
CA VAL A 140 5.09 -2.76 10.10
C VAL A 140 5.13 -1.73 11.22
N ALA A 141 5.10 -0.44 10.87
CA ALA A 141 5.12 0.64 11.86
C ALA A 141 3.84 0.64 12.74
N HIS A 142 2.71 0.25 12.15
CA HIS A 142 1.40 0.07 12.78
C HIS A 142 0.49 -0.76 11.86
N TYR A 143 -0.67 -1.19 12.35
CA TYR A 143 -1.57 -2.12 11.65
C TYR A 143 -2.75 -1.44 10.94
N GLY A 144 -2.77 -0.11 10.84
CA GLY A 144 -3.79 0.65 10.11
C GLY A 144 -3.50 2.15 10.12
N GLY A 145 -3.97 2.88 9.11
CA GLY A 145 -3.68 4.31 8.92
C GLY A 145 -4.63 5.29 9.60
#